data_AF-A0A0H3D6M2-F1
#
_entry.id   AF-A0A0H3D6M2-F1
#
_cell.length_a   1.000
_cell.length_b   1.000
_cell.length_c   1.000
_cell.angle_alpha   90.00
_cell.angle_beta   90.00
_cell.angle_gamma   90.00
#
_symmetry.space_group_name_H-M   'P 1'
#
loop_
_entity.id
_entity.type
_entity.pdbx_description
1 polymer ?
#
loop_
_entity_poly.entity_id
_entity_poly.type
_entity_poly.pdbx_seq_one_letter_code
_entity_poly.pdbx_strand_id
1 'polypeptide(L)' 'MLFGNPIRAIGRSVTGTYQSRTKDYCALGDPICQFGGTNILAHLSYGNQADDAAGFVAGKV' A
#
# COMPACT_ATOMS: atom_id res chain seq x y z
N MET A 1 -4.31 -5.07 -4.47
CA MET A 1 -3.79 -3.72 -4.15
C MET A 1 -3.99 -3.50 -2.68
N LEU A 2 -2.97 -3.02 -1.99
CA LEU A 2 -3.05 -2.69 -0.57
C LEU A 2 -2.70 -1.21 -0.43
N PHE A 3 -3.52 -0.47 0.31
CA PHE A 3 -3.31 0.94 0.61
C PHE A 3 -3.20 1.08 2.12
N GLY A 4 -2.12 1.66 2.63
CA GLY A 4 -1.91 1.77 4.07
C GLY A 4 -1.81 0.41 4.75
N ASN A 5 -1.12 -0.56 4.13
CA ASN A 5 -1.04 -1.94 4.61
C ASN A 5 -0.37 -2.07 6.00
N PRO A 6 -1.10 -2.49 7.06
CA PRO A 6 -0.55 -2.52 8.41
C PRO A 6 0.62 -3.50 8.62
N ILE A 7 0.66 -4.60 7.86
CA ILE A 7 1.73 -5.60 8.04
C ILE A 7 3.10 -5.06 7.62
N ARG A 8 3.13 -4.02 6.78
CA ARG A 8 4.36 -3.35 6.37
C ARG A 8 5.04 -2.65 7.55
N ALA A 9 4.25 -2.07 8.47
CA ALA A 9 4.80 -1.41 9.65
C ALA A 9 5.53 -2.37 10.60
N ILE A 10 5.23 -3.67 10.54
CA ILE A 10 5.93 -4.73 11.30
C ILE A 10 6.97 -5.48 10.45
N GLY A 11 7.41 -4.89 9.33
CA GLY A 11 8.47 -5.44 8.48
C GLY A 11 8.05 -6.66 7.65
N ARG A 12 6.74 -6.88 7.45
CA ARG A 12 6.22 -7.99 6.65
C ARG A 12 5.73 -7.52 5.28
N SER A 13 5.64 -8.46 4.35
CA SER A 13 5.10 -8.27 3.01
C SER A 13 4.27 -9.48 2.58
N VAL A 14 3.44 -9.32 1.55
CA VAL A 14 2.73 -10.45 0.94
C VAL A 14 3.74 -11.32 0.18
N THR A 15 3.73 -12.62 0.47
CA THR A 15 4.66 -13.61 -0.12
C THR A 15 3.89 -14.74 -0.82
N GLY A 16 4.63 -15.66 -1.46
CA GLY A 16 4.08 -16.85 -2.09
C GLY A 16 3.23 -16.52 -3.33
N THR A 17 2.13 -17.24 -3.50
CA THR A 17 1.24 -17.20 -4.69
C THR A 17 0.81 -15.78 -5.09
N TYR A 18 0.74 -14.85 -4.13
CA TYR A 18 0.24 -13.51 -4.37
C TYR A 18 1.32 -12.43 -4.46
N GLN A 19 2.60 -12.78 -4.29
CA GLN A 19 3.70 -11.80 -4.28
C GLN A 19 3.74 -10.96 -5.57
N SER A 20 3.70 -11.61 -6.74
CA SER A 20 3.72 -10.93 -8.06
C SER A 20 2.38 -10.28 -8.45
N ARG A 21 1.34 -10.49 -7.63
CA ARG A 21 -0.02 -9.96 -7.79
C ARG A 21 -0.33 -8.86 -6.77
N THR A 22 0.65 -8.45 -5.99
CA THR A 22 0.50 -7.43 -4.95
C THR A 22 1.22 -6.16 -5.36
N LYS A 23 0.51 -5.03 -5.31
CA LYS A 23 1.08 -3.69 -5.24
C LYS A 23 0.68 -3.09 -3.90
N ASP A 24 1.67 -2.67 -3.14
CA ASP A 24 1.55 -2.20 -1.75
C ASP A 24 1.94 -0.72 -1.69
N TYR A 25 0.95 0.15 -1.48
CA TYR A 25 1.13 1.59 -1.36
C TYR A 25 1.24 1.98 0.10
N CYS A 26 2.31 2.71 0.42
CA CYS A 26 2.46 3.36 1.71
C CYS A 26 2.91 4.81 1.51
N ALA A 27 2.03 5.75 1.84
CA ALA A 27 2.33 7.17 1.81
C ALA A 27 3.35 7.52 2.90
N LEU A 28 4.27 8.43 2.61
CA LEU A 28 5.29 8.83 3.56
C LEU A 28 4.65 9.40 4.83
N GLY A 29 5.01 8.81 5.98
CA GLY A 29 4.50 9.22 7.27
C GLY A 29 3.14 8.64 7.64
N ASP A 30 2.53 7.79 6.82
CA ASP A 30 1.31 7.06 7.18
C ASP A 30 1.57 6.19 8.42
N PRO A 31 0.92 6.48 9.56
CA PRO A 31 1.17 5.78 10.83
C PRO A 31 0.75 4.30 10.81
N ILE A 32 -0.03 3.88 9.81
CA ILE A 32 -0.55 2.51 9.73
C ILE A 32 0.46 1.58 9.05
N CYS A 33 1.10 2.02 7.96
CA CYS A 33 2.00 1.18 7.15
C CYS A 33 3.49 1.51 7.29
N GLN A 34 3.83 2.59 8.02
CA GLN A 34 5.20 2.98 8.30
C GLN A 34 5.44 2.97 9.82
N PHE A 35 6.41 2.18 10.26
CA PHE A 35 6.87 2.22 11.64
C PHE A 35 7.34 3.64 12.00
N GLY A 36 6.77 4.21 13.07
CA GLY A 36 7.06 5.59 13.50
C GLY A 36 6.42 6.68 12.64
N GLY A 37 5.51 6.35 11.72
CA GLY A 37 4.69 7.35 11.03
C GLY A 37 3.75 8.09 12.00
N THR A 38 3.44 9.35 11.71
CA THR A 38 2.61 10.22 12.58
C THR A 38 1.59 11.06 11.79
N ASN A 39 1.56 10.93 10.46
CA ASN A 39 0.76 11.77 9.59
C ASN A 39 -0.52 11.05 9.16
N ILE A 40 -1.62 11.26 9.91
CA ILE A 40 -2.94 10.68 9.56
C ILE A 40 -3.44 11.17 8.19
N LEU A 41 -3.10 12.39 7.77
CA LEU A 41 -3.50 12.88 6.45
C LEU A 41 -2.83 12.09 5.32
N ALA A 42 -1.63 11.54 5.54
CA ALA A 42 -1.00 10.61 4.60
C ALA A 42 -1.86 9.35 4.41
N HIS A 43 -2.40 8.79 5.50
CA HIS A 43 -3.29 7.63 5.43
C HIS A 43 -4.59 7.90 4.65
N LEU A 44 -5.12 9.12 4.74
CA LEU A 44 -6.36 9.52 4.06
C LEU A 44 -6.15 9.97 2.60
N SER A 45 -4.91 9.97 2.11
CA SER A 45 -4.54 10.56 0.82
C SER A 45 -4.47 9.58 -0.36
N TYR A 46 -4.78 8.29 -0.15
CA TYR A 46 -4.57 7.25 -1.17
C TYR A 46 -5.41 7.38 -2.44
N GLY A 47 -6.38 8.31 -2.46
CA GLY A 47 -7.14 8.62 -3.67
C GLY A 47 -6.24 9.00 -4.85
N ASN A 48 -5.08 9.60 -4.59
CA ASN A 48 -4.11 9.98 -5.62
C ASN A 48 -3.46 8.77 -6.34
N GLN A 49 -3.55 7.57 -5.79
CA GLN A 49 -3.00 6.33 -6.38
C GLN A 49 -4.08 5.49 -7.07
N ALA A 50 -5.32 5.96 -7.17
CA ALA A 50 -6.43 5.20 -7.74
C ALA A 50 -6.15 4.79 -9.21
N ASP A 51 -5.70 5.72 -10.05
CA ASP A 51 -5.42 5.46 -11.47
C ASP A 51 -4.28 4.44 -11.67
N ASP A 52 -3.18 4.62 -10.93
CA ASP A 52 -2.04 3.69 -10.95
C ASP A 52 -2.43 2.30 -10.41
N ALA A 53 -3.35 2.25 -9.45
CA ALA A 53 -3.87 0.99 -8.94
C ALA A 53 -4.80 0.29 -9.96
N ALA A 54 -5.69 1.04 -10.60
CA ALA A 54 -6.54 0.53 -11.67
C ALA A 54 -5.70 -0.02 -12.82
N GLY A 55 -4.68 0.73 -13.25
CA GLY A 55 -3.75 0.31 -14.30
C GLY A 55 -3.00 -0.99 -13.97
N PHE A 56 -2.51 -1.15 -12.74
CA PHE A 56 -1.89 -2.41 -12.33
C PHE A 56 -2.86 -3.59 -12.39
N VAL A 57 -4.12 -3.42 -11.95
CA VAL A 57 -5.11 -4.51 -11.98
C VAL A 57 -5.48 -4.85 -13.43
N ALA A 58 -5.68 -3.85 -14.29
CA ALA A 58 -5.94 -4.04 -15.71
C ALA A 58 -4.78 -4.72 -16.46
N GLY A 59 -3.54 -4.55 -16.01
CA GLY A 59 -2.38 -5.27 -16.56
C GLY A 59 -2.22 -6.72 -16.06
N LYS A 60 -3.14 -7.22 -15.24
CA LYS A 60 -3.09 -8.56 -14.62
C LYS A 60 -4.30 -9.44 -14.98
N VAL A 61 -5.20 -8.95 -15.83
CA VAL A 61 -6.32 -9.74 -16.39
C VAL A 61 -5.87 -10.53 -17.61
#